data_AF-A0A6N9U0F2-F1
#
_entry.id   AF-A0A6N9U0F2-F1
#
_cell.length_a   1.000
_cell.length_b   1.000
_cell.length_c   1.000
_cell.angle_alpha   90.00
_cell.angle_beta   90.00
_cell.angle_gamma   90.00
#
_symmetry.space_group_name_H-M   'P 1'
#
loop_
_entity.id
_entity.type
_entity.pdbx_description
1 polymer ?
#
loop_
_entity_poly.entity_id
_entity_poly.type
_entity_poly.pdbx_seq_one_letter_code
_entity_poly.pdbx_strand_id
1 'polypeptide(L)'
;MEELKAIRALLAPVGRLDDPTVGLTALHGELTQTRLKILETIQGGITGLREENREVRRRQDRMISDLNETRGELRQLLELADTLRPLAELQAAAEQPGDVTGLYPPTEPSPDPTPATGPAAPTAAQPPASPDTDSQGGTMDDNERQEQPERRGQDDALKRKIEAAYQGNSTPAAPAPPAAASPSGGSQEEDPRVTHGVLLLKAAGVASVDLVAHRDTWEWLTALAVDHDHFRTPPSVEDVKEGRVQTVLSGRSLIGLLIKLWDTRSTATPLEADWALATTTYNRIAADLTTVNGEGQTLRIVLDDGLPHESGD
;
A
#
# COMPACT_ATOMS: atom_id res chain seq x y z
N MET A 1 47.53 47.31 25.85
CA MET A 1 46.42 48.20 26.30
C MET A 1 45.27 48.23 25.30
N GLU A 2 45.53 48.35 24.00
CA GLU A 2 44.50 48.30 22.94
C GLU A 2 43.82 46.91 22.82
N GLU A 3 44.57 45.81 22.94
CA GLU A 3 43.98 44.45 22.85
C GLU A 3 43.01 44.13 24.00
N LEU A 4 43.27 44.64 25.22
CA LEU A 4 42.35 44.49 26.35
C LEU A 4 41.06 45.32 26.18
N LYS A 5 41.11 46.45 25.46
CA LYS A 5 39.92 47.20 25.08
C LYS A 5 39.10 46.45 24.02
N ALA A 6 39.76 45.83 23.05
CA ALA A 6 39.09 45.03 22.01
C ALA A 6 38.38 43.80 22.61
N ILE A 7 39.03 43.09 23.54
CA ILE A 7 38.44 41.95 24.24
C ILE A 7 37.27 42.40 25.14
N ARG A 8 37.40 43.53 25.84
CA ARG A 8 36.31 44.09 26.67
C ARG A 8 35.11 44.57 25.83
N ALA A 9 35.35 45.04 24.59
CA ALA A 9 34.29 45.38 23.65
C ALA A 9 33.56 44.14 23.09
N LEU A 10 34.27 43.02 22.90
CA LEU A 10 33.71 41.73 22.47
C LEU A 10 32.91 41.01 23.58
N LEU A 11 33.23 41.27 24.85
CA LEU A 11 32.52 40.72 26.02
C LEU A 11 31.33 41.58 26.51
N ALA A 12 31.21 42.81 26.02
CA ALA A 12 30.09 43.71 26.35
C ALA A 12 28.68 43.16 25.98
N PRO A 13 28.50 42.39 24.88
CA PRO A 13 27.24 41.72 24.57
C PRO A 13 26.94 40.56 25.53
N VAL A 14 27.98 39.86 26.00
CA VAL A 14 27.86 38.68 26.87
C VAL A 14 27.42 39.08 28.28
N GLY A 15 27.94 40.20 28.82
CA GLY A 15 27.46 40.74 30.12
C GLY A 15 26.03 41.26 30.10
N ARG A 16 25.38 41.33 28.93
CA ARG A 16 23.97 41.69 28.76
C ARG A 16 23.04 40.45 28.76
N LEU A 17 23.61 39.25 28.65
CA LEU A 17 22.90 37.96 28.79
C LEU A 17 22.83 37.45 30.23
N ASP A 18 23.52 38.08 31.18
CA ASP A 18 23.43 37.74 32.62
C ASP A 18 22.06 38.10 33.23
N ASP A 19 21.24 38.88 32.50
CA ASP A 19 19.83 39.12 32.85
C ASP A 19 18.94 38.04 32.21
N PRO A 20 18.30 37.15 33.01
CA PRO A 20 17.50 36.05 32.50
C PRO A 20 16.32 36.52 31.63
N THR A 21 15.85 37.76 31.80
CA THR A 21 14.75 38.30 31.00
C THR A 21 15.20 38.69 29.58
N VAL A 22 16.45 39.14 29.43
CA VAL A 22 17.04 39.47 28.12
C VAL A 22 17.42 38.21 27.36
N GLY A 23 17.96 37.19 28.05
CA GLY A 23 18.24 35.89 27.43
C GLY A 23 16.98 35.18 26.94
N LEU A 24 15.91 35.18 27.73
CA LEU A 24 14.65 34.50 27.36
C LEU A 24 13.93 35.19 26.22
N THR A 25 13.96 36.53 26.15
CA THR A 25 13.39 37.28 25.03
C THR A 25 14.18 37.10 23.74
N ALA A 26 15.51 37.06 23.81
CA ALA A 26 16.36 36.73 22.66
C ALA A 26 16.09 35.33 22.13
N LEU A 27 16.03 34.33 23.02
CA LEU A 27 15.72 32.94 22.65
C LEU A 27 14.32 32.81 22.05
N HIS A 28 13.32 33.52 22.58
CA HIS A 28 11.98 33.56 21.99
C HIS A 28 11.99 34.20 20.58
N GLY A 29 12.79 35.24 20.39
CA GLY A 29 13.02 35.84 19.06
C GLY A 29 13.63 34.85 18.07
N GLU A 30 14.65 34.10 18.47
CA GLU A 30 15.26 33.07 17.62
C GLU A 30 14.29 31.89 17.36
N LEU A 31 13.52 31.47 18.35
CA LEU A 31 12.51 30.41 18.19
C LEU A 31 11.40 30.82 17.22
N THR A 32 10.92 32.06 17.31
CA THR A 32 9.91 32.57 16.38
C THR A 32 10.46 32.71 14.96
N GLN A 33 11.70 33.17 14.82
CA GLN A 33 12.38 33.28 13.53
C GLN A 33 12.62 31.91 12.87
N THR A 34 13.10 30.93 13.64
CA THR A 34 13.30 29.55 13.15
C THR A 34 11.98 28.91 12.76
N ARG A 35 10.92 29.08 13.56
CA ARG A 35 9.57 28.61 13.22
C ARG A 35 9.06 29.22 11.91
N LEU A 36 9.22 30.52 11.72
CA LEU A 36 8.82 31.19 10.47
C LEU A 36 9.59 30.66 9.26
N LYS A 37 10.91 30.48 9.39
CA LYS A 37 11.75 29.94 8.31
C LYS A 37 11.39 28.49 7.95
N ILE A 38 11.09 27.68 8.96
CA ILE A 38 10.62 26.29 8.77
C ILE A 38 9.27 26.31 8.03
N LEU A 39 8.32 27.14 8.45
CA LEU A 39 7.02 27.27 7.79
C LEU A 39 7.15 27.73 6.33
N GLU A 40 8.02 28.69 6.05
CA GLU A 40 8.30 29.14 4.68
C GLU A 40 8.88 28.01 3.81
N THR A 41 9.84 27.26 4.36
CA THR A 41 10.46 26.12 3.65
C THR A 41 9.44 25.01 3.39
N ILE A 42 8.61 24.68 4.38
CA ILE A 42 7.54 23.68 4.25
C ILE A 42 6.50 24.15 3.23
N GLN A 43 6.06 25.41 3.29
CA GLN A 43 5.08 25.96 2.36
C GLN A 43 5.62 25.94 0.93
N GLY A 44 6.89 26.34 0.73
CA GLY A 44 7.58 26.23 -0.55
C GLY A 44 7.60 24.78 -1.07
N GLY A 45 7.99 23.83 -0.21
CA GLY A 45 7.99 22.40 -0.52
C GLY A 45 6.62 21.87 -0.92
N ILE A 46 5.57 22.19 -0.15
CA ILE A 46 4.17 21.79 -0.45
C ILE A 46 3.71 22.36 -1.79
N THR A 47 4.06 23.61 -2.11
CA THR A 47 3.71 24.18 -3.41
C THR A 47 4.44 23.49 -4.56
N GLY A 48 5.72 23.15 -4.38
CA GLY A 48 6.50 22.39 -5.37
C GLY A 48 5.90 21.01 -5.62
N LEU A 49 5.64 20.24 -4.55
CA LEU A 49 5.03 18.91 -4.64
C LEU A 49 3.65 18.94 -5.29
N ARG A 50 2.84 19.99 -5.06
CA ARG A 50 1.54 20.15 -5.72
C ARG A 50 1.69 20.36 -7.22
N GLU A 51 2.69 21.10 -7.68
CA GLU A 51 2.92 21.30 -9.11
C GLU A 51 3.47 20.03 -9.76
N GLU A 52 4.38 19.32 -9.10
CA GLU A 52 4.85 18.01 -9.57
C GLU A 52 3.69 17.00 -9.66
N ASN A 53 2.81 16.95 -8.66
CA ASN A 53 1.64 16.08 -8.70
C ASN A 53 0.70 16.41 -9.87
N ARG A 54 0.48 17.70 -10.16
CA ARG A 54 -0.28 18.13 -11.34
C ARG A 54 0.40 17.69 -12.63
N GLU A 55 1.72 17.82 -12.72
CA GLU A 55 2.47 17.41 -13.90
C GLU A 55 2.45 15.89 -14.10
N VAL A 56 2.54 15.10 -13.03
CA VAL A 56 2.38 13.65 -13.09
C VAL A 56 1.00 13.28 -13.60
N ARG A 57 -0.06 13.91 -13.11
CA ARG A 57 -1.43 13.69 -13.63
C ARG A 57 -1.54 14.05 -15.11
N ARG A 58 -0.98 15.19 -15.54
CA ARG A 58 -0.93 15.57 -16.97
C ARG A 58 -0.15 14.55 -17.82
N ARG A 59 0.88 13.90 -17.27
CA ARG A 59 1.62 12.82 -17.96
C ARG A 59 0.81 11.54 -18.03
N GLN A 60 0.14 11.16 -16.95
CA GLN A 60 -0.75 10.00 -16.91
C GLN A 60 -1.90 10.16 -17.90
N ASP A 61 -2.55 11.32 -17.96
CA ASP A 61 -3.64 11.57 -18.90
C ASP A 61 -3.18 11.46 -20.36
N ARG A 62 -1.98 11.98 -20.67
CA ARG A 62 -1.35 11.80 -22.00
C ARG A 62 -1.12 10.33 -22.31
N MET A 63 -0.49 9.60 -21.39
CA MET A 63 -0.21 8.18 -21.57
C MET A 63 -1.49 7.35 -21.75
N ILE A 64 -2.56 7.66 -21.01
CA ILE A 64 -3.87 7.01 -21.17
C ILE A 64 -4.46 7.33 -22.55
N SER A 65 -4.32 8.57 -23.03
CA SER A 65 -4.75 8.95 -24.38
C SER A 65 -3.99 8.14 -25.44
N ASP A 66 -2.66 8.09 -25.35
CA ASP A 66 -1.80 7.35 -26.29
C ASP A 66 -2.13 5.84 -26.29
N LEU A 67 -2.40 5.26 -25.12
CA LEU A 67 -2.79 3.86 -25.00
C LEU A 67 -4.16 3.59 -25.62
N ASN A 68 -5.12 4.51 -25.45
CA ASN A 68 -6.42 4.40 -26.08
C ASN A 68 -6.34 4.56 -27.61
N GLU A 69 -5.47 5.43 -28.10
CA GLU A 69 -5.18 5.61 -29.53
C GLU A 69 -4.60 4.33 -30.13
N THR A 70 -3.52 3.80 -29.56
CA THR A 70 -2.90 2.54 -30.00
C THR A 70 -3.86 1.35 -29.92
N ARG A 71 -4.70 1.27 -28.88
CA ARG A 71 -5.76 0.25 -28.80
C ARG A 71 -6.83 0.43 -29.88
N GLY A 72 -7.13 1.67 -30.27
CA GLY A 72 -7.99 2.00 -31.40
C GLY A 72 -7.41 1.53 -32.73
N GLU A 73 -6.13 1.82 -32.97
CA GLU A 73 -5.39 1.35 -34.16
C GLU A 73 -5.34 -0.18 -34.23
N LEU A 74 -5.06 -0.86 -33.12
CA LEU A 74 -5.03 -2.33 -33.08
C LEU A 74 -6.39 -2.95 -33.41
N ARG A 75 -7.50 -2.34 -32.98
CA ARG A 75 -8.85 -2.78 -33.36
C ARG A 75 -9.11 -2.59 -34.85
N GLN A 76 -8.69 -1.46 -35.42
CA GLN A 76 -8.81 -1.22 -36.86
C GLN A 76 -7.98 -2.24 -37.67
N LEU A 77 -6.76 -2.56 -37.21
CA LEU A 77 -5.94 -3.59 -37.84
C LEU A 77 -6.56 -4.99 -37.74
N LEU A 78 -7.17 -5.33 -36.61
CA LEU A 78 -7.90 -6.59 -36.44
C LEU A 78 -9.13 -6.66 -37.36
N GLU A 79 -9.91 -5.59 -37.45
CA GLU A 79 -11.05 -5.52 -38.38
C GLU A 79 -10.58 -5.69 -39.84
N LEU A 80 -9.48 -5.03 -40.22
CA LEU A 80 -8.90 -5.17 -41.55
C LEU A 80 -8.44 -6.63 -41.79
N ALA A 81 -7.77 -7.25 -40.84
CA ALA A 81 -7.36 -8.65 -40.93
C ALA A 81 -8.57 -9.61 -41.06
N ASP A 82 -9.66 -9.35 -40.33
CA ASP A 82 -10.90 -10.13 -40.45
C ASP A 82 -11.56 -9.95 -41.83
N THR A 83 -11.51 -8.77 -42.44
CA THR A 83 -12.01 -8.57 -43.81
C THR A 83 -11.15 -9.25 -44.88
N LEU A 84 -9.85 -9.41 -44.64
CA LEU A 84 -8.93 -10.08 -45.56
C LEU A 84 -8.90 -11.61 -45.39
N ARG A 85 -9.35 -12.14 -44.24
CA ARG A 85 -9.37 -13.58 -43.95
C ARG A 85 -10.10 -14.42 -45.03
N PRO A 86 -11.29 -14.03 -45.54
CA PRO A 86 -11.97 -14.80 -46.59
C PRO A 86 -11.19 -14.85 -47.91
N LEU A 87 -10.41 -13.81 -48.22
CA LEU A 87 -9.57 -13.77 -49.42
C LEU A 87 -8.36 -14.70 -49.28
N ALA A 88 -7.76 -14.75 -48.09
CA ALA A 88 -6.68 -15.68 -47.79
C ALA A 88 -7.14 -17.15 -47.82
N GLU A 89 -8.36 -17.44 -47.33
CA GLU A 89 -8.95 -18.79 -47.38
C GLU A 89 -9.25 -19.25 -48.82
N LEU A 90 -9.69 -18.34 -49.69
CA LEU A 90 -9.85 -18.61 -51.14
C LEU A 90 -8.53 -18.93 -51.83
N GLN A 91 -7.44 -18.28 -51.41
CA GLN A 91 -6.11 -18.48 -51.98
C GLN A 91 -5.47 -19.80 -51.48
N ALA A 92 -5.67 -20.14 -50.20
CA ALA A 92 -5.23 -21.42 -49.63
C ALA A 92 -5.98 -22.63 -50.22
N ALA A 93 -7.25 -22.47 -50.60
CA ALA A 93 -8.01 -23.52 -51.28
C ALA A 93 -7.52 -23.80 -52.72
N ALA A 94 -6.87 -22.83 -53.36
CA ALA A 94 -6.28 -22.99 -54.69
C ALA A 94 -4.89 -23.65 -54.67
N GLU A 95 -4.23 -23.72 -53.51
CA GLU A 95 -2.86 -24.21 -53.36
C GLU A 95 -2.74 -25.65 -52.82
N GLN A 96 -3.79 -26.47 -52.74
CA GLN A 96 -3.61 -27.89 -52.39
C GLN A 96 -2.86 -28.66 -53.50
N PRO A 97 -1.60 -29.11 -53.30
CA PRO A 97 -0.91 -29.99 -54.23
C PRO A 97 -1.06 -31.43 -53.73
N GLY A 98 -1.37 -32.34 -54.65
CA GLY A 98 -1.50 -33.76 -54.37
C GLY A 98 -0.23 -34.37 -53.77
N ASP A 99 -0.45 -35.15 -52.72
CA ASP A 99 0.14 -36.46 -52.42
C ASP A 99 1.33 -36.90 -53.30
N VAL A 100 2.56 -36.82 -52.76
CA VAL A 100 3.64 -37.74 -53.15
C VAL A 100 4.42 -38.15 -51.90
N THR A 101 4.17 -39.40 -51.51
CA THR A 101 4.94 -40.20 -50.56
C THR A 101 6.31 -40.56 -51.18
N GLY A 102 7.42 -40.43 -50.44
CA GLY A 102 8.74 -40.86 -50.92
C GLY A 102 9.81 -40.89 -49.83
N LEU A 103 10.23 -42.11 -49.45
CA LEU A 103 11.22 -42.44 -48.43
C LEU A 103 12.70 -42.28 -48.90
N TYR A 104 13.56 -42.09 -47.88
CA TYR A 104 14.98 -42.48 -47.68
C TYR A 104 16.13 -41.44 -47.82
N PRO A 105 17.15 -41.48 -46.91
CA PRO A 105 18.31 -40.56 -46.80
C PRO A 105 19.65 -41.27 -47.19
N PRO A 106 20.82 -40.97 -46.59
CA PRO A 106 21.74 -39.83 -46.77
C PRO A 106 23.15 -40.27 -47.26
N THR A 107 23.91 -39.37 -47.92
CA THR A 107 25.36 -39.59 -48.16
C THR A 107 26.14 -38.26 -48.20
N GLU A 108 26.92 -38.00 -47.16
CA GLU A 108 28.22 -37.28 -47.21
C GLU A 108 29.33 -38.31 -47.50
N PRO A 109 30.52 -37.98 -48.08
CA PRO A 109 31.45 -36.97 -47.53
C PRO A 109 32.34 -36.18 -48.54
N SER A 110 32.95 -35.10 -48.04
CA SER A 110 34.03 -34.30 -48.66
C SER A 110 35.34 -35.09 -48.90
N PRO A 111 36.30 -34.55 -49.70
CA PRO A 111 37.44 -33.87 -49.07
C PRO A 111 38.09 -32.69 -49.85
N ASP A 112 38.69 -31.80 -49.05
CA ASP A 112 39.69 -30.72 -49.24
C ASP A 112 41.07 -31.22 -49.85
N PRO A 113 42.23 -30.49 -49.93
CA PRO A 113 42.56 -29.03 -49.81
C PRO A 113 43.77 -28.50 -50.69
N THR A 114 44.15 -27.21 -50.50
CA THR A 114 45.51 -26.55 -50.57
C THR A 114 46.12 -26.00 -51.91
N PRO A 115 47.23 -25.20 -51.91
CA PRO A 115 47.40 -23.83 -51.35
C PRO A 115 48.27 -22.89 -52.27
N ALA A 116 48.31 -21.56 -52.03
CA ALA A 116 49.47 -20.73 -52.44
C ALA A 116 49.53 -19.33 -51.77
N THR A 117 50.54 -19.17 -50.89
CA THR A 117 51.52 -18.05 -50.83
C THR A 117 51.08 -16.63 -50.42
N GLY A 118 51.52 -16.19 -49.22
CA GLY A 118 51.44 -14.79 -48.69
C GLY A 118 52.58 -13.86 -49.19
N PRO A 119 53.12 -12.89 -48.42
CA PRO A 119 52.65 -12.23 -47.17
C PRO A 119 52.73 -10.67 -47.19
N ALA A 120 52.07 -9.97 -46.25
CA ALA A 120 52.56 -8.75 -45.54
C ALA A 120 51.44 -8.12 -44.67
N ALA A 121 51.75 -7.84 -43.40
CA ALA A 121 50.91 -7.13 -42.42
C ALA A 121 51.33 -5.63 -42.33
N PRO A 122 50.79 -4.76 -41.42
CA PRO A 122 49.69 -4.92 -40.46
C PRO A 122 48.72 -3.70 -40.39
N THR A 123 47.74 -3.78 -39.46
CA THR A 123 47.09 -2.66 -38.75
C THR A 123 45.99 -1.88 -39.47
N ALA A 124 44.73 -2.22 -39.16
CA ALA A 124 43.77 -1.31 -38.51
C ALA A 124 42.42 -2.03 -38.39
N ALA A 125 41.82 -1.93 -37.20
CA ALA A 125 40.60 -2.61 -36.80
C ALA A 125 39.40 -2.28 -37.69
N GLN A 126 38.71 -3.32 -38.16
CA GLN A 126 37.30 -3.28 -38.56
C GLN A 126 36.48 -4.26 -37.70
N PRO A 127 35.19 -3.98 -37.48
CA PRO A 127 34.31 -4.64 -36.51
C PRO A 127 33.71 -5.92 -37.08
N PRO A 128 33.21 -6.86 -36.25
CA PRO A 128 32.24 -7.83 -36.71
C PRO A 128 30.82 -7.44 -36.26
N ALA A 129 29.94 -7.44 -37.25
CA ALA A 129 28.52 -7.63 -37.09
C ALA A 129 28.23 -9.03 -36.50
N SER A 130 27.04 -9.11 -35.91
CA SER A 130 26.19 -10.23 -35.47
C SER A 130 26.67 -11.68 -35.65
N PRO A 131 26.19 -12.56 -34.74
CA PRO A 131 25.53 -13.77 -35.19
C PRO A 131 24.08 -13.81 -34.74
N ASP A 132 23.20 -14.07 -35.71
CA ASP A 132 21.94 -14.76 -35.48
C ASP A 132 22.21 -16.03 -34.65
N THR A 133 21.37 -16.25 -33.63
CA THR A 133 21.12 -17.58 -33.12
C THR A 133 19.61 -17.74 -33.00
N ASP A 134 19.02 -18.36 -34.00
CA ASP A 134 17.73 -19.02 -33.88
C ASP A 134 17.85 -20.14 -32.82
N SER A 135 17.09 -20.05 -31.74
CA SER A 135 16.61 -21.24 -31.03
C SER A 135 15.53 -20.91 -29.99
N GLN A 136 14.40 -21.59 -30.18
CA GLN A 136 13.37 -21.94 -29.20
C GLN A 136 12.46 -20.77 -28.79
N GLY A 137 11.20 -20.69 -29.21
CA GLY A 137 10.24 -21.78 -29.36
C GLY A 137 9.65 -22.14 -28.00
N GLY A 138 8.58 -21.43 -27.63
CA GLY A 138 7.55 -21.91 -26.70
C GLY A 138 7.92 -22.01 -25.22
N THR A 139 7.60 -20.97 -24.46
CA THR A 139 7.06 -21.11 -23.10
C THR A 139 6.33 -19.82 -22.78
N MET A 140 5.06 -19.75 -23.21
CA MET A 140 4.12 -18.80 -22.62
C MET A 140 3.98 -19.17 -21.14
N ASP A 141 4.08 -18.16 -20.29
CA ASP A 141 3.88 -18.21 -18.86
C ASP A 141 2.54 -18.90 -18.51
N ASP A 142 2.61 -20.18 -18.15
CA ASP A 142 1.50 -20.95 -17.58
C ASP A 142 1.38 -20.71 -16.06
N ASN A 143 1.69 -19.48 -15.61
CA ASN A 143 1.73 -19.12 -14.19
C ASN A 143 0.38 -18.61 -13.65
N GLU A 144 -0.62 -18.39 -14.52
CA GLU A 144 -1.95 -17.88 -14.13
C GLU A 144 -3.02 -18.98 -14.00
N ARG A 145 -2.72 -20.24 -14.35
CA ARG A 145 -3.68 -21.38 -14.26
C ARG A 145 -3.49 -22.27 -13.03
N GLN A 146 -2.50 -21.99 -12.20
CA GLN A 146 -2.21 -22.72 -10.95
C GLN A 146 -2.44 -21.86 -9.70
N GLU A 147 -3.47 -21.00 -9.69
CA GLU A 147 -4.09 -20.61 -8.42
C GLU A 147 -4.78 -21.85 -7.82
N GLN A 148 -4.03 -22.53 -6.96
CA GLN A 148 -4.26 -23.89 -6.48
C GLN A 148 -5.67 -24.08 -5.90
N PRO A 149 -6.40 -25.16 -6.26
CA PRO A 149 -7.71 -25.50 -5.67
C PRO A 149 -7.63 -25.67 -4.14
N GLU A 150 -6.46 -25.96 -3.59
CA GLU A 150 -6.21 -26.07 -2.14
C GLU A 150 -6.30 -24.73 -1.41
N ARG A 151 -5.77 -23.63 -1.98
CA ARG A 151 -5.89 -22.28 -1.40
C ARG A 151 -7.35 -21.85 -1.32
N ARG A 152 -8.10 -22.06 -2.40
CA ARG A 152 -9.54 -21.74 -2.46
C ARG A 152 -10.33 -22.52 -1.40
N GLY A 153 -10.01 -23.81 -1.21
CA GLY A 153 -10.62 -24.63 -0.17
C GLY A 153 -10.29 -24.17 1.26
N GLN A 154 -9.07 -23.67 1.49
CA GLN A 154 -8.66 -23.10 2.78
C GLN A 154 -9.38 -21.77 3.08
N ASP A 155 -9.48 -20.89 2.08
CA ASP A 155 -10.17 -19.60 2.21
C ASP A 155 -11.68 -19.79 2.45
N ASP A 156 -12.32 -20.73 1.74
CA ASP A 156 -13.72 -21.08 1.94
C ASP A 156 -13.95 -21.67 3.34
N ALA A 157 -13.03 -22.49 3.85
CA ALA A 157 -13.10 -23.04 5.19
C ALA A 157 -12.94 -21.95 6.27
N LEU A 158 -12.00 -21.02 6.07
CA LEU A 158 -11.81 -19.87 6.96
C LEU A 158 -13.05 -18.97 6.98
N LYS A 159 -13.61 -18.67 5.82
CA LYS A 159 -14.86 -17.89 5.69
C LYS A 159 -16.01 -18.53 6.48
N ARG A 160 -16.22 -19.84 6.34
CA ARG A 160 -17.27 -20.56 7.11
C ARG A 160 -17.03 -20.49 8.61
N LYS A 161 -15.78 -20.61 9.07
CA LYS A 161 -15.42 -20.47 10.50
C LYS A 161 -15.73 -19.07 11.02
N ILE A 162 -15.38 -18.03 10.26
CA ILE A 162 -15.68 -16.63 10.59
C ILE A 162 -17.18 -16.40 10.68
N GLU A 163 -17.94 -16.86 9.68
CA GLU A 163 -19.40 -16.72 9.66
C GLU A 163 -20.07 -17.43 10.85
N ALA A 164 -19.63 -18.65 11.18
CA ALA A 164 -20.13 -19.38 12.33
C ALA A 164 -19.83 -18.66 13.66
N ALA A 165 -18.61 -18.13 13.84
CA ALA A 165 -18.22 -17.37 15.02
C ALA A 165 -19.02 -16.06 15.16
N TYR A 166 -19.28 -15.37 14.04
CA TYR A 166 -20.09 -14.16 14.02
C TYR A 166 -21.55 -14.43 14.42
N GLN A 167 -22.15 -15.52 13.92
CA GLN A 167 -23.53 -15.90 14.25
C GLN A 167 -23.67 -16.38 15.70
N GLY A 168 -22.69 -17.14 16.23
CA GLY A 168 -22.68 -17.59 17.61
C GLY A 168 -22.69 -16.45 18.63
N ASN A 169 -22.08 -15.32 18.30
CA ASN A 169 -22.04 -14.12 19.15
C ASN A 169 -23.26 -13.18 19.00
N SER A 170 -24.13 -13.40 17.99
CA SER A 170 -25.24 -12.50 17.66
C SER A 170 -26.61 -12.98 18.18
N THR A 171 -26.66 -14.06 18.96
CA THR A 171 -27.93 -14.60 19.48
C THR A 171 -28.29 -13.90 20.80
N PRO A 172 -29.38 -13.13 20.89
CA PRO A 172 -29.86 -12.63 22.18
C PRO A 172 -30.31 -13.85 22.99
N ALA A 173 -29.59 -14.13 24.07
CA ALA A 173 -29.90 -15.23 24.97
C ALA A 173 -31.29 -15.02 25.58
N ALA A 174 -32.29 -15.76 25.10
CA ALA A 174 -33.53 -15.97 25.82
C ALA A 174 -33.22 -16.68 27.15
N PRO A 175 -33.85 -16.30 28.28
CA PRO A 175 -33.50 -16.84 29.58
C PRO A 175 -34.00 -18.27 29.71
N ALA A 176 -33.07 -19.23 29.80
CA ALA A 176 -33.33 -20.61 30.20
C ALA A 176 -32.65 -20.90 31.56
N PRO A 177 -33.26 -21.75 32.42
CA PRO A 177 -33.01 -21.80 33.86
C PRO A 177 -31.69 -22.49 34.26
N PRO A 178 -31.22 -22.33 35.51
CA PRO A 178 -29.84 -22.62 35.89
C PRO A 178 -29.63 -24.12 36.06
N ALA A 179 -28.78 -24.71 35.23
CA ALA A 179 -28.30 -26.06 35.40
C ALA A 179 -26.76 -26.08 35.32
N ALA A 180 -26.17 -26.30 36.50
CA ALA A 180 -24.84 -26.86 36.76
C ALA A 180 -23.66 -26.35 35.89
N ALA A 181 -22.87 -25.46 36.50
CA ALA A 181 -21.54 -25.09 36.07
C ALA A 181 -20.68 -26.34 35.81
N SER A 182 -20.41 -26.61 34.53
CA SER A 182 -19.22 -27.34 34.11
C SER A 182 -18.18 -26.29 33.70
N PRO A 183 -16.96 -26.30 34.27
CA PRO A 183 -15.91 -25.44 33.79
C PRO A 183 -15.41 -26.04 32.47
N SER A 184 -16.02 -25.63 31.35
CA SER A 184 -15.41 -25.76 30.03
C SER A 184 -14.26 -24.75 29.93
N GLY A 185 -13.24 -24.96 30.77
CA GLY A 185 -11.93 -24.36 30.70
C GLY A 185 -11.17 -25.02 29.57
N GLY A 186 -11.47 -24.55 28.37
CA GLY A 186 -10.79 -24.90 27.14
C GLY A 186 -11.08 -23.78 26.17
N SER A 187 -10.56 -22.59 26.47
CA SER A 187 -10.34 -21.54 25.48
C SER A 187 -9.40 -22.14 24.43
N GLN A 188 -9.99 -22.90 23.51
CA GLN A 188 -9.39 -23.29 22.26
C GLN A 188 -8.89 -21.99 21.66
N GLU A 189 -7.57 -21.84 21.61
CA GLU A 189 -6.88 -20.66 21.13
C GLU A 189 -7.53 -20.25 19.81
N GLU A 190 -8.41 -19.24 19.89
CA GLU A 190 -9.28 -18.91 18.78
C GLU A 190 -8.36 -18.36 17.69
N ASP A 191 -8.38 -18.98 16.51
CA ASP A 191 -7.49 -18.61 15.42
C ASP A 191 -7.59 -17.09 15.21
N PRO A 192 -6.48 -16.34 15.36
CA PRO A 192 -6.54 -14.89 15.37
C PRO A 192 -7.06 -14.33 14.03
N ARG A 193 -6.96 -15.11 12.93
CA ARG A 193 -7.57 -14.78 11.63
C ARG A 193 -9.10 -14.86 11.67
N VAL A 194 -9.65 -15.80 12.42
CA VAL A 194 -11.11 -15.92 12.64
C VAL A 194 -11.59 -14.73 13.46
N THR A 195 -10.90 -14.40 14.56
CA THR A 195 -11.23 -13.23 15.39
C THR A 195 -11.17 -11.93 14.58
N HIS A 196 -10.16 -11.76 13.73
CA HIS A 196 -10.07 -10.62 12.82
C HIS A 196 -11.24 -10.57 11.83
N GLY A 197 -11.56 -11.68 11.19
CA GLY A 197 -12.69 -11.76 10.27
C GLY A 197 -14.02 -11.38 10.93
N VAL A 198 -14.24 -11.81 12.17
CA VAL A 198 -15.43 -11.42 12.96
C VAL A 198 -15.45 -9.91 13.22
N LEU A 199 -14.31 -9.30 13.55
CA LEU A 199 -14.21 -7.85 13.72
C LEU A 199 -14.52 -7.08 12.44
N LEU A 200 -14.09 -7.57 11.28
CA LEU A 200 -14.43 -6.97 9.98
C LEU A 200 -15.94 -7.03 9.70
N LEU A 201 -16.59 -8.17 10.01
CA LEU A 201 -18.05 -8.29 9.89
C LEU A 201 -18.79 -7.35 10.85
N LYS A 202 -18.32 -7.21 12.09
CA LYS A 202 -18.87 -6.23 13.03
C LYS A 202 -18.71 -4.81 12.52
N ALA A 203 -17.53 -4.43 12.03
CA ALA A 203 -17.28 -3.10 11.44
C ALA A 203 -18.16 -2.83 10.20
N ALA A 204 -18.45 -3.86 9.39
CA ALA A 204 -19.36 -3.75 8.25
C ALA A 204 -20.81 -3.43 8.67
N GLY A 205 -21.22 -3.86 9.86
CA GLY A 205 -22.54 -3.55 10.43
C GLY A 205 -22.66 -2.14 11.03
N VAL A 206 -21.56 -1.41 11.18
CA VAL A 206 -21.57 -0.07 11.80
C VAL A 206 -21.76 1.02 10.75
N ALA A 207 -22.80 1.84 10.92
CA ALA A 207 -23.07 2.96 10.03
C ALA A 207 -21.98 4.05 10.15
N SER A 208 -21.65 4.44 11.38
CA SER A 208 -20.65 5.45 11.69
C SER A 208 -20.04 5.23 13.08
N VAL A 209 -18.77 5.58 13.20
CA VAL A 209 -17.99 5.53 14.45
C VAL A 209 -17.38 6.89 14.72
N ASP A 210 -17.54 7.39 15.94
CA ASP A 210 -16.83 8.56 16.44
C ASP A 210 -15.47 8.13 16.97
N LEU A 211 -14.41 8.47 16.24
CA LEU A 211 -13.04 8.22 16.65
C LEU A 211 -12.47 9.45 17.35
N VAL A 212 -12.00 9.26 18.59
CA VAL A 212 -11.30 10.28 19.36
C VAL A 212 -9.86 9.82 19.60
N ALA A 213 -8.89 10.59 19.14
CA ALA A 213 -7.48 10.26 19.26
C ALA A 213 -6.64 11.52 19.46
N HIS A 214 -5.39 11.38 19.92
CA HIS A 214 -4.43 12.47 19.84
C HIS A 214 -4.15 12.83 18.36
N ARG A 215 -3.85 14.09 18.07
CA ARG A 215 -3.60 14.57 16.70
C ARG A 215 -2.55 13.74 15.97
N ASP A 216 -1.41 13.50 16.61
CA ASP A 216 -0.32 12.72 16.01
C ASP A 216 -0.73 11.26 15.73
N THR A 217 -1.56 10.67 16.60
CA THR A 217 -2.11 9.32 16.38
C THR A 217 -3.03 9.31 15.17
N TRP A 218 -3.87 10.33 15.01
CA TRP A 218 -4.73 10.46 13.84
C TRP A 218 -3.94 10.69 12.54
N GLU A 219 -2.90 11.52 12.57
CA GLU A 219 -2.01 11.73 11.43
C GLU A 219 -1.32 10.41 11.03
N TRP A 220 -0.86 9.62 11.99
CA TRP A 220 -0.31 8.28 11.73
C TRP A 220 -1.36 7.32 11.14
N LEU A 221 -2.57 7.26 11.71
CA LEU A 221 -3.64 6.37 11.21
C LEU A 221 -4.06 6.71 9.78
N THR A 222 -4.16 8.00 9.46
CA THR A 222 -4.51 8.46 8.11
C THR A 222 -3.39 8.15 7.12
N ALA A 223 -2.13 8.39 7.48
CA ALA A 223 -0.99 8.01 6.66
C ALA A 223 -0.93 6.49 6.42
N LEU A 224 -1.27 5.69 7.43
CA LEU A 224 -1.30 4.24 7.33
C LEU A 224 -2.41 3.72 6.40
N ALA A 225 -3.58 4.36 6.44
CA ALA A 225 -4.79 3.86 5.78
C ALA A 225 -5.08 4.51 4.41
N VAL A 226 -4.45 5.63 4.06
CA VAL A 226 -4.77 6.41 2.85
C VAL A 226 -4.69 5.61 1.56
N ASP A 227 -3.78 4.64 1.49
CA ASP A 227 -3.57 3.79 0.30
C ASP A 227 -4.51 2.58 0.22
N HIS A 228 -5.48 2.44 1.14
CA HIS A 228 -6.42 1.31 1.13
C HIS A 228 -7.72 1.66 0.38
N ASP A 229 -8.15 0.81 -0.56
CA ASP A 229 -9.32 1.03 -1.44
C ASP A 229 -10.65 1.29 -0.71
N HIS A 230 -10.75 0.76 0.51
CA HIS A 230 -11.93 0.93 1.36
C HIS A 230 -11.82 2.11 2.34
N PHE A 231 -10.65 2.71 2.50
CA PHE A 231 -10.49 3.88 3.35
C PHE A 231 -10.90 5.16 2.63
N ARG A 232 -11.63 6.02 3.35
CA ARG A 232 -11.98 7.36 2.91
C ARG A 232 -11.66 8.33 4.02
N THR A 233 -10.91 9.37 3.71
CA THR A 233 -10.64 10.45 4.65
C THR A 233 -11.96 11.09 5.08
N PRO A 234 -12.25 11.19 6.38
CA PRO A 234 -13.44 11.85 6.89
C PRO A 234 -13.58 13.28 6.37
N PRO A 235 -14.82 13.74 6.10
CA PRO A 235 -15.06 15.10 5.64
C PRO A 235 -14.80 16.16 6.72
N SER A 236 -14.88 15.78 8.00
CA SER A 236 -14.58 16.65 9.14
C SER A 236 -13.63 15.96 10.13
N VAL A 237 -12.63 16.71 10.55
CA VAL A 237 -11.77 16.40 11.68
C VAL A 237 -11.83 17.62 12.59
N GLU A 238 -12.49 17.46 13.73
CA GLU A 238 -12.68 18.53 14.70
C GLU A 238 -11.53 18.48 15.70
N ASP A 239 -10.81 19.60 15.83
CA ASP A 239 -9.83 19.76 16.91
C ASP A 239 -10.59 19.90 18.24
N VAL A 240 -10.40 18.93 19.13
CA VAL A 240 -10.91 18.94 20.50
C VAL A 240 -9.82 19.53 21.42
N LYS A 241 -10.21 20.01 22.60
CA LYS A 241 -9.26 20.48 23.61
C LYS A 241 -8.17 19.44 23.89
N GLU A 242 -6.99 19.94 24.27
CA GLU A 242 -5.82 19.13 24.70
C GLU A 242 -5.13 18.35 23.57
N GLY A 243 -5.16 18.86 22.34
CA GLY A 243 -4.45 18.22 21.21
C GLY A 243 -5.10 16.93 20.71
N ARG A 244 -6.34 16.67 21.13
CA ARG A 244 -7.17 15.58 20.61
C ARG A 244 -7.91 16.02 19.37
N VAL A 245 -8.21 15.06 18.51
CA VAL A 245 -9.08 15.23 17.35
C VAL A 245 -10.25 14.26 17.45
N GLN A 246 -11.41 14.72 17.04
CA GLN A 246 -12.60 13.90 16.89
C GLN A 246 -12.99 13.85 15.42
N THR A 247 -13.26 12.65 14.92
CA THR A 247 -13.65 12.46 13.53
C THR A 247 -14.62 11.30 13.38
N VAL A 248 -15.45 11.35 12.34
CA VAL A 248 -16.46 10.33 12.08
C VAL A 248 -15.98 9.42 10.95
N LEU A 249 -15.82 8.13 11.26
CA LEU A 249 -15.46 7.10 10.29
C LEU A 249 -16.68 6.26 9.92
N SER A 250 -16.85 5.98 8.62
CA SER A 250 -17.81 4.99 8.16
C SER A 250 -17.32 3.57 8.44
N GLY A 251 -18.23 2.60 8.58
CA GLY A 251 -17.87 1.18 8.73
C GLY A 251 -16.93 0.68 7.64
N ARG A 252 -17.13 1.11 6.39
CA ARG A 252 -16.21 0.81 5.26
C ARG A 252 -14.79 1.34 5.49
N SER A 253 -14.65 2.55 6.01
CA SER A 253 -13.33 3.12 6.31
C SER A 253 -12.68 2.42 7.50
N LEU A 254 -13.48 2.04 8.50
CA LEU A 254 -13.03 1.26 9.65
C LEU A 254 -12.51 -0.12 9.24
N ILE A 255 -13.16 -0.79 8.28
CA ILE A 255 -12.67 -2.04 7.70
C ILE A 255 -11.27 -1.84 7.09
N GLY A 256 -11.10 -0.79 6.27
CA GLY A 256 -9.80 -0.49 5.66
C GLY A 256 -8.71 -0.22 6.69
N LEU A 257 -9.05 0.51 7.74
CA LEU A 257 -8.13 0.79 8.84
C LEU A 257 -7.75 -0.50 9.61
N LEU A 258 -8.73 -1.35 9.93
CA LEU A 258 -8.50 -2.62 10.63
C LEU A 258 -7.60 -3.57 9.84
N ILE A 259 -7.77 -3.65 8.51
CA ILE A 259 -6.92 -4.47 7.65
C ILE A 259 -5.48 -3.94 7.68
N LYS A 260 -5.28 -2.63 7.50
CA LYS A 260 -3.94 -2.04 7.55
C LYS A 260 -3.26 -2.20 8.90
N LEU A 261 -3.98 -2.00 10.01
CA LEU A 261 -3.45 -2.25 11.35
C LEU A 261 -3.10 -3.72 11.57
N TRP A 262 -3.91 -4.64 11.05
CA TRP A 262 -3.64 -6.08 11.10
C TRP A 262 -2.40 -6.47 10.29
N ASP A 263 -2.23 -5.92 9.09
CA ASP A 263 -1.07 -6.17 8.26
C ASP A 263 0.20 -5.62 8.92
N THR A 264 0.16 -4.37 9.40
CA THR A 264 1.29 -3.73 10.07
C THR A 264 1.70 -4.49 11.32
N ARG A 265 0.78 -4.90 12.20
CA ARG A 265 1.16 -5.68 13.39
C ARG A 265 1.68 -7.08 13.06
N SER A 266 1.32 -7.63 11.89
CA SER A 266 1.75 -8.95 11.44
C SER A 266 3.10 -8.93 10.72
N THR A 267 3.46 -7.78 10.13
CA THR A 267 4.65 -7.64 9.27
C THR A 267 5.75 -6.77 9.87
N ALA A 268 5.41 -5.81 10.72
CA ALA A 268 6.38 -4.94 11.40
C ALA A 268 7.22 -5.75 12.39
N THR A 269 8.48 -5.35 12.55
CA THR A 269 9.39 -6.00 13.49
C THR A 269 8.86 -5.83 14.91
N PRO A 270 8.83 -6.90 15.72
CA PRO A 270 8.46 -6.79 17.12
C PRO A 270 9.32 -5.73 17.84
N LEU A 271 8.70 -4.99 18.76
CA LEU A 271 9.33 -3.91 19.55
C LEU A 271 9.66 -2.62 18.77
N GLU A 272 9.33 -2.52 17.49
CA GLU A 272 9.37 -1.26 16.75
C GLU A 272 8.12 -0.41 16.97
N ALA A 273 8.25 0.90 16.70
CA ALA A 273 7.18 1.88 16.93
C ALA A 273 5.90 1.52 16.18
N ASP A 274 5.99 1.15 14.90
CA ASP A 274 4.83 0.79 14.08
C ASP A 274 4.13 -0.46 14.60
N TRP A 275 4.89 -1.48 15.05
CA TRP A 275 4.30 -2.66 15.66
C TRP A 275 3.55 -2.31 16.95
N ALA A 276 4.13 -1.47 17.81
CA ALA A 276 3.52 -1.06 19.07
C ALA A 276 2.25 -0.24 18.85
N LEU A 277 2.31 0.78 17.98
CA LEU A 277 1.16 1.62 17.64
C LEU A 277 0.05 0.82 16.96
N ALA A 278 0.39 -0.07 16.01
CA ALA A 278 -0.61 -0.91 15.35
C ALA A 278 -1.27 -1.89 16.29
N THR A 279 -0.49 -2.57 17.15
CA THR A 279 -1.01 -3.55 18.10
C THR A 279 -1.93 -2.90 19.12
N THR A 280 -1.50 -1.79 19.73
CA THR A 280 -2.30 -1.07 20.74
C THR A 280 -3.58 -0.50 20.15
N THR A 281 -3.49 0.18 19.00
CA THR A 281 -4.65 0.78 18.35
C THR A 281 -5.64 -0.29 17.88
N TYR A 282 -5.14 -1.36 17.26
CA TYR A 282 -5.99 -2.49 16.84
C TYR A 282 -6.74 -3.08 18.02
N ASN A 283 -6.05 -3.36 19.14
CA ASN A 283 -6.66 -4.01 20.30
C ASN A 283 -7.72 -3.12 20.96
N ARG A 284 -7.52 -1.79 20.99
CA ARG A 284 -8.53 -0.84 21.49
C ARG A 284 -9.78 -0.83 20.61
N ILE A 285 -9.60 -0.70 19.30
CA ILE A 285 -10.72 -0.74 18.34
C ILE A 285 -11.46 -2.09 18.45
N ALA A 286 -10.71 -3.19 18.58
CA ALA A 286 -11.28 -4.51 18.73
C ALA A 286 -12.13 -4.63 20.01
N ALA A 287 -11.61 -4.14 21.15
CA ALA A 287 -12.35 -4.15 22.41
C ALA A 287 -13.68 -3.41 22.28
N ASP A 288 -13.67 -2.20 21.73
CA ASP A 288 -14.89 -1.39 21.58
C ASP A 288 -15.88 -2.05 20.60
N LEU A 289 -15.41 -2.57 19.47
CA LEU A 289 -16.24 -3.29 18.51
C LEU A 289 -16.83 -4.60 19.07
N THR A 290 -16.14 -5.29 20.00
CA THR A 290 -16.70 -6.51 20.58
C THR A 290 -17.96 -6.24 21.39
N THR A 291 -18.13 -5.03 21.94
CA THR A 291 -19.31 -4.63 22.73
C THR A 291 -20.52 -4.24 21.88
N VAL A 292 -20.34 -4.07 20.56
CA VAL A 292 -21.42 -3.68 19.65
C VAL A 292 -22.32 -4.87 19.32
N ASN A 293 -23.61 -4.71 19.64
CA ASN A 293 -24.68 -5.71 19.43
C ASN A 293 -25.66 -5.34 18.29
N GLY A 294 -25.35 -4.34 17.47
CA GLY A 294 -26.13 -4.02 16.26
C GLY A 294 -27.37 -3.14 16.45
N GLU A 295 -27.56 -2.52 17.62
CA GLU A 295 -28.73 -1.67 17.93
C GLU A 295 -28.68 -0.24 17.32
N GLY A 296 -27.82 -0.01 16.32
CA GLY A 296 -27.75 1.27 15.61
C GLY A 296 -27.19 2.44 16.41
N GLN A 297 -26.57 2.19 17.57
CA GLN A 297 -25.86 3.22 18.33
C GLN A 297 -24.57 3.64 17.61
N THR A 298 -24.31 4.95 17.58
CA THR A 298 -23.03 5.50 17.15
C THR A 298 -21.96 5.07 18.15
N LEU A 299 -21.07 4.18 17.72
CA LEU A 299 -19.96 3.71 18.55
C LEU A 299 -18.94 4.82 18.69
N ARG A 300 -18.53 5.14 19.93
CA ARG A 300 -17.43 6.06 20.20
C ARG A 300 -16.20 5.25 20.62
N ILE A 301 -15.14 5.36 19.84
CA ILE A 301 -13.85 4.72 20.11
C ILE A 301 -12.87 5.78 20.58
N VAL A 302 -12.28 5.58 21.75
CA VAL A 302 -11.30 6.50 22.34
C VAL A 302 -9.92 5.82 22.32
N LEU A 303 -9.02 6.34 21.49
CA LEU A 303 -7.67 5.80 21.31
C LEU A 303 -6.63 6.44 22.22
N ASP A 304 -6.96 7.54 22.88
CA ASP A 304 -6.09 8.26 23.81
C ASP A 304 -6.54 7.98 25.25
N ASP A 305 -5.61 7.62 26.14
CA ASP A 305 -5.92 7.44 27.56
C ASP A 305 -6.15 8.76 28.28
N GLY A 306 -5.71 9.88 27.70
CA GLY A 306 -5.93 11.22 28.22
C GLY A 306 -5.42 11.44 29.66
N LEU A 307 -5.68 12.62 30.19
CA LEU A 307 -5.64 12.89 31.63
C LEU A 307 -7.01 12.54 32.23
N PRO A 308 -7.08 12.11 33.51
CA PRO A 308 -8.33 11.70 34.14
C PRO A 308 -9.38 12.80 33.97
N HIS A 309 -10.61 12.41 33.64
CA HIS A 309 -11.74 13.32 33.66
C HIS A 309 -11.80 14.01 35.01
N GLU A 310 -11.52 15.31 35.07
CA GLU A 310 -12.00 16.12 36.18
C GLU A 310 -13.52 15.97 36.15
N SER A 311 -14.01 15.20 37.13
CA SER A 311 -15.42 15.02 37.37
C SER A 311 -15.92 16.37 37.85
N GLY A 312 -16.38 17.20 36.92
CA GLY A 312 -16.99 18.48 37.22
C GLY A 312 -18.32 18.23 37.92
N ASP A 313 -18.32 18.49 39.23
CA ASP A 313 -19.49 18.85 40.04
C ASP A 313 -20.01 20.23 39.62
#